data_AF-A0A2Z4Y954-F1
#
_entry.id   AF-A0A2Z4Y954-F1
#
_cell.length_a   1.000
_cell.length_b   1.000
_cell.length_c   1.000
_cell.angle_alpha   90.00
_cell.angle_beta   90.00
_cell.angle_gamma   90.00
#
_symmetry.space_group_name_H-M   'P 1'
#
loop_
_entity.id
_entity.type
_entity.pdbx_description
1 polymer ?
#
loop_
_entity_poly.entity_id
_entity_poly.type
_entity_poly.pdbx_seq_one_letter_code
_entity_poly.pdbx_strand_id
1 'polypeptide(L)' 'MTPKKRFACNIGWTGRIIRAVTGLVLVADAYLLYRYDMPSGGLGSRVLQGLIALIGAFAIFEGAIGWCAVRALGIRTRF' A
#
# COMPACT_ATOMS: atom_id res chain seq x y z
N MET A 1 12.84 -23.74 -19.48
CA MET A 1 13.10 -22.77 -18.39
C MET A 1 11.77 -22.20 -17.93
N THR A 2 11.25 -22.66 -16.79
CA THR A 2 10.06 -22.07 -16.18
C THR A 2 10.44 -20.67 -15.63
N PRO A 3 9.65 -19.61 -15.92
CA PRO A 3 9.97 -18.28 -15.43
C PRO A 3 9.94 -18.29 -13.90
N LYS A 4 11.07 -17.98 -13.26
CA LYS A 4 11.10 -17.73 -11.81
C LYS A 4 10.15 -16.57 -11.53
N LYS A 5 9.04 -16.80 -10.83
CA LYS A 5 8.20 -15.71 -10.32
C LYS A 5 9.09 -14.82 -9.46
N ARG A 6 9.35 -13.59 -9.93
CA ARG A 6 10.19 -12.61 -9.22
C ARG A 6 9.61 -12.20 -7.85
N PHE A 7 8.36 -12.56 -7.59
CA PHE A 7 7.69 -12.43 -6.30
C PHE A 7 7.07 -13.78 -5.92
N ALA A 8 7.77 -14.53 -5.08
CA ALA A 8 7.21 -15.74 -4.48
C ALA A 8 6.06 -15.32 -3.56
N CYS A 9 4.87 -15.91 -3.76
CA CYS A 9 3.72 -15.59 -2.92
C CYS A 9 4.05 -15.86 -1.45
N ASN A 10 4.04 -14.82 -0.62
CA ASN A 10 4.39 -14.89 0.80
C ASN A 10 3.27 -14.34 1.69
N ILE A 11 2.05 -14.19 1.16
CA ILE A 11 0.90 -13.74 1.94
C ILE A 11 -0.29 -14.66 1.63
N GLY A 12 -1.01 -15.08 2.68
CA GLY A 12 -2.29 -15.77 2.55
C GLY A 12 -3.41 -14.86 2.04
N TRP A 13 -4.55 -15.44 1.71
CA TRP A 13 -5.69 -14.69 1.14
C TRP A 13 -6.17 -13.55 2.05
N THR A 14 -6.24 -13.78 3.36
CA THR A 14 -6.62 -12.76 4.36
C THR A 14 -5.65 -11.57 4.36
N GLY A 15 -4.34 -11.82 4.36
CA GLY A 15 -3.32 -10.76 4.35
C GLY A 15 -3.29 -9.96 3.06
N ARG A 16 -3.72 -10.57 1.93
CA ARG A 16 -3.91 -9.86 0.65
C ARG A 16 -5.08 -8.89 0.74
N ILE A 17 -6.23 -9.34 1.26
CA ILE A 17 -7.42 -8.51 1.41
C ILE A 17 -7.15 -7.35 2.35
N ILE A 18 -6.55 -7.60 3.52
CA ILE A 18 -6.22 -6.55 4.48
C ILE A 18 -5.37 -5.47 3.82
N ARG A 19 -4.31 -5.85 3.09
CA ARG A 19 -3.43 -4.88 2.41
C ARG A 19 -4.14 -4.12 1.29
N ALA A 20 -4.95 -4.81 0.48
CA ALA A 20 -5.72 -4.17 -0.58
C ALA A 20 -6.73 -3.16 0.00
N VAL A 21 -7.47 -3.54 1.03
CA VAL A 21 -8.45 -2.66 1.69
C VAL A 21 -7.75 -1.48 2.37
N THR A 22 -6.71 -1.72 3.16
CA THR A 22 -5.93 -0.64 3.81
C THR A 22 -5.36 0.32 2.77
N GLY A 23 -4.79 -0.19 1.68
CA GLY A 23 -4.25 0.66 0.63
C GLY A 23 -5.33 1.46 -0.09
N LEU A 24 -6.51 0.88 -0.32
CA LEU A 24 -7.66 1.57 -0.93
C LEU A 24 -8.18 2.69 -0.02
N VAL A 25 -8.27 2.44 1.29
CA VAL A 25 -8.60 3.47 2.30
C VAL A 25 -7.58 4.61 2.28
N LEU A 26 -6.29 4.31 2.25
CA LEU A 26 -5.24 5.34 2.24
C LEU A 26 -5.26 6.19 0.95
N VAL A 27 -5.49 5.56 -0.21
CA VAL A 27 -5.61 6.30 -1.47
C VAL A 27 -6.85 7.18 -1.48
N ALA A 28 -7.99 6.65 -0.98
CA ALA A 28 -9.22 7.43 -0.85
C ALA A 28 -9.03 8.62 0.11
N ASP A 29 -8.40 8.39 1.26
CA ASP A 29 -8.11 9.43 2.25
C ASP A 29 -7.19 10.52 1.67
N ALA A 30 -6.11 10.14 0.99
CA ALA A 30 -5.23 11.09 0.30
C ALA A 30 -5.97 11.91 -0.77
N TYR A 31 -6.88 11.28 -1.53
CA TYR A 31 -7.71 11.97 -2.51
C TYR A 31 -8.66 12.98 -1.84
N LEU A 32 -9.31 12.61 -0.73
CA LEU A 32 -10.20 13.50 0.01
C LEU A 32 -9.42 14.68 0.61
N LEU A 33 -8.28 14.42 1.27
CA LEU A 33 -7.39 15.46 1.79
C LEU A 33 -6.95 16.44 0.70
N TYR A 34 -6.61 15.93 -0.48
CA TYR A 34 -6.25 16.75 -1.64
C TYR A 34 -7.43 17.59 -2.14
N ARG A 35 -8.62 16.99 -2.24
CA ARG A 35 -9.84 17.61 -2.77
C ARG A 35 -10.39 18.71 -1.87
N TYR A 36 -10.22 18.59 -0.55
CA TYR A 36 -10.72 19.55 0.44
C TYR A 36 -9.64 20.48 0.99
N ASP A 37 -8.43 20.48 0.41
CA ASP A 37 -7.29 21.31 0.85
C ASP A 37 -6.96 21.17 2.35
N MET A 38 -7.19 19.97 2.90
CA MET A 38 -6.95 19.68 4.30
C MET A 38 -5.56 19.05 4.52
N PRO A 39 -4.84 19.41 5.59
CA PRO A 39 -5.12 20.50 6.54
C PRO A 39 -4.77 21.89 6.00
N SER A 40 -3.98 21.98 4.91
CA SER A 40 -3.70 23.23 4.19
C SER A 40 -3.40 22.94 2.72
N GLY A 41 -3.53 23.95 1.85
CA GLY A 41 -3.08 23.87 0.45
C GLY A 41 -1.57 24.02 0.26
N GLY A 42 -0.79 24.12 1.34
CA GLY A 42 0.66 24.36 1.30
C GLY A 42 1.45 23.15 0.78
N LEU A 43 2.67 23.41 0.30
CA LEU A 43 3.56 22.39 -0.28
C LEU A 43 3.79 21.20 0.67
N GLY A 44 3.98 21.46 1.97
CA GLY A 44 4.15 20.40 2.97
C GLY A 44 2.96 19.45 3.07
N SER A 45 1.73 19.98 3.03
CA SER A 45 0.50 19.18 3.03
C SER A 45 0.36 18.37 1.73
N ARG A 46 0.71 18.94 0.58
CA ARG A 46 0.69 18.22 -0.71
C ARG A 46 1.70 17.08 -0.76
N VAL A 47 2.92 17.29 -0.24
CA VAL A 47 3.94 16.24 -0.14
C VAL A 47 3.44 15.12 0.77
N LEU A 48 2.86 15.45 1.93
CA LEU A 48 2.30 14.46 2.84
C LEU A 48 1.16 13.65 2.19
N GLN A 49 0.21 14.31 1.53
CA GLN A 49 -0.88 13.66 0.79
C GLN A 49 -0.34 12.72 -0.29
N GLY A 50 0.69 13.16 -1.04
CA GLY A 50 1.36 12.34 -2.05
C GLY A 50 2.02 11.09 -1.46
N LEU A 51 2.69 11.22 -0.31
CA LEU A 51 3.29 10.08 0.39
C LEU A 51 2.23 9.08 0.87
N ILE A 52 1.12 9.55 1.42
CA ILE A 52 -0.01 8.70 1.85
C ILE A 52 -0.55 7.93 0.64
N ALA A 53 -0.77 8.61 -0.48
CA ALA A 53 -1.25 7.98 -1.71
C ALA A 53 -0.25 6.92 -2.24
N LEU A 54 1.05 7.19 -2.22
CA LEU A 54 2.08 6.25 -2.66
C LEU A 54 2.15 5.01 -1.75
N ILE A 55 2.07 5.20 -0.43
CA ILE A 55 2.03 4.09 0.53
C ILE A 55 0.77 3.25 0.32
N GLY A 56 -0.39 3.89 0.11
CA GLY A 56 -1.64 3.21 -0.17
C GLY A 56 -1.60 2.40 -1.47
N ALA A 57 -1.09 3.01 -2.55
CA ALA A 57 -0.89 2.33 -3.83
C ALA A 57 0.06 1.14 -3.71
N PHE A 58 1.14 1.28 -2.94
CA PHE A 58 2.08 0.19 -2.68
C PHE A 58 1.42 -0.96 -1.90
N ALA A 59 0.59 -0.67 -0.90
CA ALA A 59 -0.16 -1.69 -0.17
C ALA A 59 -1.16 -2.45 -1.07
N ILE A 60 -1.84 -1.75 -1.99
CA ILE A 60 -2.69 -2.40 -3.01
C ILE A 60 -1.86 -3.33 -3.90
N PHE A 61 -0.70 -2.87 -4.36
CA PHE A 61 0.22 -3.66 -5.18
C PHE A 61 0.70 -4.94 -4.46
N GLU A 62 1.09 -4.83 -3.20
CA GLU A 62 1.46 -5.99 -2.37
C GLU A 62 0.31 -7.01 -2.26
N GLY A 63 -0.91 -6.52 -2.03
CA GLY A 63 -2.12 -7.34 -1.96
C GLY A 63 -2.45 -8.04 -3.28
N ALA A 64 -2.32 -7.33 -4.40
CA ALA A 64 -2.62 -7.83 -5.74
C ALA A 64 -1.65 -8.93 -6.19
N ILE A 65 -0.34 -8.73 -5.97
CA ILE A 65 0.68 -9.74 -6.29
C ILE A 65 0.67 -10.89 -5.29
N GLY A 66 0.24 -10.62 -4.05
CA GLY A 66 0.32 -11.58 -2.96
C GLY A 66 1.72 -11.70 -2.37
N TRP A 67 2.46 -10.60 -2.39
CA TRP A 67 3.82 -10.51 -1.91
C TRP A 67 3.96 -9.32 -0.98
N CYS A 68 4.54 -9.54 0.20
CA CYS A 68 4.80 -8.47 1.16
C CYS A 68 6.31 -8.28 1.30
N ALA A 69 6.78 -7.06 1.11
CA ALA A 69 8.16 -6.66 1.32
C ALA A 69 8.61 -6.90 2.77
N VAL A 70 7.73 -6.59 3.75
CA VAL A 70 8.03 -6.76 5.18
C VAL A 70 8.31 -8.22 5.54
N ARG A 71 7.51 -9.16 5.03
CA ARG A 71 7.77 -10.59 5.24
C ARG A 71 8.96 -11.09 4.42
N ALA A 72 9.26 -10.49 3.27
CA ALA A 72 10.45 -10.80 2.49
C ALA A 72 11.74 -10.33 3.21
N LEU A 73 11.66 -9.27 4.02
CA LEU A 73 12.73 -8.80 4.93
C LEU A 73 12.87 -9.66 6.20
N GLY A 74 12.09 -10.74 6.34
CA GLY A 74 12.17 -11.66 7.48
C GLY A 74 11.33 -11.25 8.70
N ILE A 75 10.55 -10.18 8.61
CA ILE A 75 9.68 -9.74 9.72
C ILE A 75 8.42 -10.60 9.72
N ARG A 76 8.19 -11.32 10.84
CA ARG A 76 7.00 -12.14 11.01
C ARG A 76 5.78 -11.26 11.32
N THR A 77 4.99 -10.97 10.30
CA THR A 77 3.67 -10.35 10.48
C THR A 77 2.64 -11.44 10.76
N ARG A 78 1.74 -11.21 11.72
CA ARG A 78 0.66 -12.15 12.07
C ARG A 78 -0.40 -12.25 10.95
N PHE A 79 -0.42 -11.27 10.04
CA PHE A 79 -1.36 -11.09 8.94
C PHE A 79 -0.63 -10.71 7.64
#